data_AF-A0A973HUG4-F1
#
_entry.id   AF-A0A973HUG4-F1
#
_cell.length_a   1.000
_cell.length_b   1.000
_cell.length_c   1.000
_cell.angle_alpha   90.00
_cell.angle_beta   90.00
_cell.angle_gamma   90.00
#
_symmetry.space_group_name_H-M   'P 1'
#
loop_
_entity.id
_entity.type
_entity.pdbx_description
1 polymer ?
#
loop_
_entity_poly.entity_id
_entity_poly.type
_entity_poly.pdbx_seq_one_letter_code
_entity_poly.pdbx_strand_id
1 'polypeptide(L)'
;MAESDDDSIADTQLIISAQFATNSLVIPLENPLWQYACQVYSMVGVEAALLVLQDEQGADINLILQALWLASEGRAWTKECIPAGYEKWMVEQVLPLRQMRRSMKVDWVGYEDFRQQVKTLELKAEQYALGMLYVSSHQEMKGEAGSVVANLTLLAERSNVLLEAFDQLILLV
;
A
#
# COMPACT_ATOMS: atom_id res chain seq x y z
N MET A 1 -46.33 -14.49 -28.72
CA MET A 1 -45.20 -14.46 -29.66
C MET A 1 -44.50 -13.13 -29.47
N ALA A 2 -43.45 -13.13 -28.63
CA ALA A 2 -42.36 -12.14 -28.49
C ALA A 2 -41.66 -12.34 -27.13
N GLU A 3 -40.86 -13.41 -27.02
CA GLU A 3 -39.50 -13.32 -26.42
C GLU A 3 -38.63 -12.81 -27.58
N SER A 4 -37.62 -11.97 -27.48
CA SER A 4 -36.54 -11.80 -26.50
C SER A 4 -35.70 -10.63 -27.01
N ASP A 5 -35.31 -9.66 -26.19
CA ASP A 5 -34.27 -8.67 -26.53
C ASP A 5 -33.58 -8.17 -25.24
N ASP A 6 -32.90 -9.06 -24.52
CA ASP A 6 -32.11 -8.69 -23.33
C ASP A 6 -30.73 -9.39 -23.23
N ASP A 7 -30.21 -9.93 -24.35
CA ASP A 7 -28.93 -10.68 -24.35
C ASP A 7 -27.73 -9.88 -24.89
N SER A 8 -27.90 -8.62 -25.30
CA SER A 8 -26.84 -7.87 -26.01
C SER A 8 -25.87 -7.10 -25.10
N ILE A 9 -26.14 -6.92 -23.80
CA ILE A 9 -25.32 -6.05 -22.93
C ILE A 9 -24.26 -6.86 -22.15
N ALA A 10 -24.53 -8.13 -21.83
CA ALA A 10 -23.60 -8.97 -21.06
C ALA A 10 -22.34 -9.35 -21.86
N ASP A 11 -22.46 -9.60 -23.16
CA ASP A 11 -21.34 -10.02 -24.01
C ASP A 11 -20.29 -8.92 -24.24
N THR A 12 -20.69 -7.65 -24.13
CA THR A 12 -19.75 -6.54 -24.36
C THR A 12 -18.78 -6.36 -23.18
N GLN A 13 -19.18 -6.70 -21.95
CA GLN A 13 -18.27 -6.65 -20.79
C GLN A 13 -17.24 -7.79 -20.77
N LEU A 14 -17.58 -8.95 -21.32
CA LEU A 14 -16.67 -10.10 -21.41
C LEU A 14 -15.57 -9.89 -22.46
N ILE A 15 -15.86 -9.22 -23.57
CA ILE A 15 -14.92 -9.06 -24.70
C ILE A 15 -13.80 -8.04 -24.39
N ILE A 16 -14.05 -7.02 -23.56
CA ILE A 16 -13.02 -6.02 -23.19
C ILE A 16 -11.91 -6.64 -22.31
N SER A 17 -12.23 -7.72 -21.59
CA SER A 17 -11.32 -8.32 -20.60
C SER A 17 -10.23 -9.21 -21.22
N ALA A 18 -10.36 -9.61 -22.49
CA ALA A 18 -9.55 -10.68 -23.08
C ALA A 18 -8.35 -10.22 -23.93
N GLN A 19 -8.13 -8.92 -24.13
CA GLN A 19 -7.13 -8.42 -25.09
C GLN A 19 -5.78 -7.92 -24.52
N PHE A 20 -5.54 -8.05 -23.22
CA PHE A 20 -4.25 -7.70 -22.61
C PHE A 20 -3.55 -8.90 -21.96
N ALA A 21 -3.49 -10.01 -22.69
CA ALA A 21 -2.58 -11.11 -22.36
C ALA A 21 -1.13 -10.72 -22.73
N THR A 22 -0.56 -9.77 -22.00
CA THR A 22 0.89 -9.57 -21.92
C THR A 22 1.30 -10.10 -20.56
N ASN A 23 2.03 -11.22 -20.54
CA ASN A 23 2.64 -11.92 -19.39
C ASN A 23 2.45 -11.18 -18.04
N SER A 24 1.23 -11.20 -17.51
CA SER A 24 0.86 -10.34 -16.39
C SER A 24 1.29 -11.05 -15.14
N LEU A 25 2.30 -10.51 -14.48
CA LEU A 25 2.50 -10.81 -13.07
C LEU A 25 1.21 -10.41 -12.36
N VAL A 26 0.39 -11.41 -12.02
CA VAL A 26 -0.80 -11.19 -11.20
C VAL A 26 -0.31 -10.82 -9.82
N ILE A 27 -0.42 -9.53 -9.47
CA ILE A 27 -0.10 -9.06 -8.12
C ILE A 27 -1.23 -9.54 -7.19
N PRO A 28 -0.94 -10.41 -6.19
CA PRO A 28 -1.97 -10.89 -5.28
C PRO A 28 -2.37 -9.76 -4.33
N LEU A 29 -3.56 -9.19 -4.52
CA LEU A 29 -4.03 -8.07 -3.70
C LEU A 29 -4.50 -8.50 -2.31
N GLU A 30 -5.11 -9.68 -2.22
CA GLU A 30 -5.43 -10.33 -0.96
C GLU A 30 -4.28 -11.26 -0.59
N ASN A 31 -3.40 -10.78 0.30
CA ASN A 31 -2.20 -11.49 0.72
C ASN A 31 -1.93 -11.23 2.23
N PRO A 32 -1.08 -12.06 2.88
CA PRO A 32 -0.70 -11.88 4.28
C PRO A 32 -0.23 -10.48 4.69
N LEU A 33 0.54 -9.77 3.85
CA LEU A 33 0.99 -8.41 4.16
C LEU A 33 -0.20 -7.41 4.14
N TRP A 34 -1.14 -7.55 3.21
CA TRP A 34 -2.37 -6.76 3.20
C TRP A 34 -3.25 -7.02 4.42
N GLN A 35 -3.40 -8.30 4.80
CA GLN A 35 -4.15 -8.69 6.00
C GLN A 35 -3.49 -8.13 7.26
N TYR A 36 -2.17 -8.22 7.35
CA TYR A 36 -1.38 -7.64 8.43
C TYR A 36 -1.55 -6.11 8.49
N ALA A 37 -1.46 -5.42 7.36
CA ALA A 37 -1.69 -3.98 7.29
C ALA A 37 -3.07 -3.59 7.84
N CYS A 38 -4.13 -4.30 7.42
CA CYS A 38 -5.48 -4.08 7.95
C CYS A 38 -5.55 -4.28 9.48
N GLN A 39 -4.86 -5.31 10.02
CA GLN A 39 -4.82 -5.56 11.46
C GLN A 39 -4.08 -4.45 12.21
N VAL A 40 -2.91 -4.04 11.73
CA VAL A 40 -2.11 -2.96 12.32
C VAL A 40 -2.88 -1.64 12.34
N TYR A 41 -3.57 -1.29 11.25
CA TYR A 41 -4.43 -0.10 11.21
C TYR A 41 -5.60 -0.14 12.21
N SER A 42 -6.08 -1.32 12.58
CA SER A 42 -7.14 -1.46 13.58
C SER A 42 -6.69 -1.24 15.03
N MET A 43 -5.36 -1.21 15.28
CA MET A 43 -4.80 -1.00 16.61
C MET A 43 -4.97 0.47 17.04
N VAL A 44 -5.32 0.67 18.31
CA VAL A 44 -5.59 2.00 18.87
C VAL A 44 -4.33 2.86 18.77
N GLY A 45 -4.45 4.04 18.13
CA GLY A 45 -3.39 5.02 18.02
C GLY A 45 -2.43 4.82 16.84
N VAL A 46 -2.44 3.64 16.19
CA VAL A 46 -1.51 3.34 15.08
C VAL A 46 -1.80 4.21 13.86
N GLU A 47 -3.06 4.34 13.45
CA GLU A 47 -3.42 5.22 12.31
C GLU A 47 -2.89 6.65 12.52
N ALA A 48 -3.05 7.20 13.73
CA ALA A 48 -2.58 8.54 14.07
C ALA A 48 -1.04 8.62 14.01
N ALA A 49 -0.32 7.64 14.56
CA ALA A 49 1.14 7.60 14.53
C ALA A 49 1.69 7.50 13.09
N LEU A 50 1.07 6.67 12.25
CA LEU A 50 1.44 6.55 10.83
C LEU A 50 1.15 7.85 10.07
N LEU A 51 0.03 8.52 10.33
CA LEU A 51 -0.28 9.80 9.69
C LEU A 51 0.75 10.89 10.05
N VAL A 52 1.20 10.95 11.31
CA VAL A 52 2.27 11.87 11.73
C VAL A 52 3.57 11.59 10.97
N LEU A 53 3.98 10.31 10.89
CA LEU A 53 5.16 9.91 10.11
C LEU A 53 5.03 10.28 8.63
N GLN A 54 3.86 10.06 8.02
CA GLN A 54 3.60 10.45 6.63
C GLN A 54 3.69 11.97 6.43
N ASP A 55 3.03 12.74 7.29
CA ASP A 55 2.83 14.17 7.08
C ASP A 55 4.04 15.02 7.48
N GLU A 56 4.74 14.65 8.55
CA GLU A 56 5.87 15.42 9.07
C GLU A 56 7.22 14.95 8.51
N GLN A 57 7.36 13.64 8.25
CA GLN A 57 8.63 13.04 7.81
C GLN A 57 8.61 12.59 6.36
N GLY A 58 7.45 12.68 5.67
CA GLY A 58 7.30 12.16 4.31
C GLY A 58 7.44 10.64 4.22
N ALA A 59 7.24 9.92 5.34
CA ALA A 59 7.49 8.49 5.41
C ALA A 59 6.54 7.69 4.51
N ASP A 60 7.09 6.66 3.87
CA ASP A 60 6.30 5.73 3.06
C ASP A 60 5.67 4.66 3.95
N ILE A 61 4.37 4.81 4.19
CA ILE A 61 3.61 3.93 5.08
C ILE A 61 3.60 2.48 4.59
N ASN A 62 3.61 2.24 3.27
CA ASN A 62 3.61 0.87 2.76
C ASN A 62 4.94 0.15 3.06
N LEU A 63 6.06 0.88 3.03
CA LEU A 63 7.38 0.34 3.44
C LEU A 63 7.45 0.10 4.95
N ILE A 64 6.87 0.99 5.76
CA ILE A 64 6.76 0.78 7.21
C ILE A 64 5.97 -0.50 7.50
N LEU A 65 4.81 -0.68 6.87
CA LEU A 65 3.97 -1.86 7.06
C LEU A 65 4.69 -3.14 6.62
N GLN A 66 5.45 -3.11 5.52
CA GLN A 66 6.30 -4.22 5.12
C GLN A 66 7.37 -4.54 6.17
N ALA A 67 8.06 -3.53 6.70
CA ALA A 67 9.09 -3.71 7.72
C ALA A 67 8.53 -4.32 9.02
N LEU A 68 7.36 -3.85 9.46
CA LEU A 68 6.65 -4.37 10.62
C LEU A 68 6.16 -5.81 10.39
N TRP A 69 5.59 -6.09 9.22
CA TRP A 69 5.13 -7.43 8.86
C TRP A 69 6.29 -8.43 8.86
N LEU A 70 7.42 -8.10 8.21
CA LEU A 70 8.61 -8.94 8.23
C LEU A 70 9.11 -9.19 9.65
N ALA A 71 9.09 -8.17 10.52
CA ALA A 71 9.46 -8.34 11.93
C ALA A 71 8.51 -9.31 12.66
N SER A 72 7.21 -9.26 12.37
CA SER A 72 6.23 -10.21 12.94
C SER A 72 6.46 -11.66 12.50
N GLU A 73 7.08 -11.85 11.33
CA GLU A 73 7.53 -13.15 10.82
C GLU A 73 8.94 -13.54 11.30
N GLY A 74 9.60 -12.71 12.12
CA GLY A 74 10.98 -12.91 12.58
C GLY A 74 12.03 -12.67 11.48
N ARG A 75 11.69 -11.91 10.44
CA ARG A 75 12.51 -11.70 9.24
C ARG A 75 13.06 -10.29 9.19
N ALA A 76 14.33 -10.17 8.82
CA ALA A 76 14.96 -8.85 8.63
C ALA A 76 14.40 -8.16 7.38
N TRP A 77 14.12 -6.86 7.50
CA TRP A 77 13.86 -5.99 6.37
C TRP A 77 15.18 -5.61 5.71
N THR A 78 15.21 -5.58 4.37
CA THR A 78 16.35 -5.04 3.61
C THR A 78 15.85 -4.26 2.40
N LYS A 79 16.72 -3.42 1.81
CA LYS A 79 16.36 -2.65 0.60
C LYS A 79 15.99 -3.55 -0.59
N GLU A 80 16.48 -4.79 -0.63
CA GLU A 80 16.16 -5.80 -1.64
C GLU A 80 14.70 -6.27 -1.56
N CYS A 81 14.01 -6.03 -0.43
CA CYS A 81 12.57 -6.25 -0.30
C CYS A 81 11.75 -5.28 -1.16
N ILE A 82 12.33 -4.22 -1.72
CA ILE A 82 11.64 -3.24 -2.56
C ILE A 82 11.86 -3.60 -4.03
N PRO A 83 10.80 -3.92 -4.80
CA PRO A 83 10.96 -4.23 -6.22
C PRO A 83 11.20 -2.96 -7.04
N ALA A 84 11.94 -3.08 -8.15
CA ALA A 84 12.36 -1.93 -8.96
C ALA A 84 11.20 -1.04 -9.49
N GLY A 85 9.99 -1.59 -9.65
CA GLY A 85 8.81 -0.84 -10.10
C GLY A 85 8.06 -0.08 -9.00
N TYR A 86 8.41 -0.30 -7.73
CA TYR A 86 7.66 0.23 -6.59
C TYR A 86 7.67 1.76 -6.55
N GLU A 87 8.84 2.39 -6.63
CA GLU A 87 8.95 3.85 -6.55
C GLU A 87 8.20 4.53 -7.70
N LYS A 88 8.28 3.96 -8.91
CA LYS A 88 7.54 4.45 -10.08
C LYS A 88 6.03 4.38 -9.85
N TRP A 89 5.52 3.28 -9.31
CA TRP A 89 4.10 3.15 -8.96
C TRP A 89 3.67 4.17 -7.92
N MET A 90 4.48 4.40 -6.89
CA MET A 90 4.18 5.39 -5.86
C MET A 90 4.07 6.80 -6.48
N VAL A 91 5.05 7.19 -7.30
CA VAL A 91 5.10 8.52 -7.94
C VAL A 91 3.99 8.73 -8.95
N GLU A 92 3.67 7.73 -9.77
CA GLU A 92 2.73 7.88 -10.88
C GLU A 92 1.27 7.60 -10.48
N GLN A 93 1.04 6.79 -9.43
CA GLN A 93 -0.30 6.32 -9.08
C GLN A 93 -0.74 6.79 -7.68
N VAL A 94 0.04 6.49 -6.64
CA VAL A 94 -0.40 6.75 -5.25
C VAL A 94 -0.30 8.23 -4.87
N LEU A 95 0.85 8.85 -5.08
CA LEU A 95 1.09 10.24 -4.68
C LEU A 95 0.14 11.25 -5.38
N PRO A 96 -0.17 11.13 -6.68
CA PRO A 96 -1.13 12.01 -7.35
C PRO A 96 -2.54 11.89 -6.77
N LEU A 97 -3.01 10.67 -6.47
CA LEU A 97 -4.32 10.46 -5.85
C LEU A 97 -4.38 11.06 -4.45
N ARG A 98 -3.32 10.89 -3.67
CA ARG A 98 -3.19 11.49 -2.33
C ARG A 98 -3.20 13.01 -2.38
N GLN A 99 -2.45 13.59 -3.31
CA GLN A 99 -2.42 15.03 -3.52
C GLN A 99 -3.79 15.57 -3.91
N MET A 100 -4.49 14.90 -4.84
CA MET A 100 -5.85 15.25 -5.25
C MET A 100 -6.82 15.20 -4.07
N ARG A 101 -6.83 14.11 -3.29
CA ARG A 101 -7.71 14.01 -2.10
C ARG A 101 -7.43 15.11 -1.07
N ARG A 102 -6.16 15.49 -0.89
CA ARG A 102 -5.74 16.54 0.05
C ARG A 102 -6.19 17.92 -0.42
N SER A 103 -5.95 18.29 -1.68
CA SER A 103 -6.39 19.59 -2.22
C SER A 103 -7.91 19.74 -2.21
N MET A 104 -8.64 18.67 -2.50
CA MET A 104 -10.11 18.65 -2.43
C MET A 104 -10.66 19.00 -1.05
N LYS A 105 -9.97 18.64 0.03
CA LYS A 105 -10.42 18.97 1.41
C LYS A 105 -10.37 20.49 1.68
N VAL A 106 -9.46 21.21 1.04
CA VAL A 106 -9.21 22.64 1.28
C VAL A 106 -9.94 23.50 0.24
N ASP A 107 -9.81 23.14 -1.04
CA ASP A 107 -10.19 24.00 -2.16
C ASP A 107 -11.62 23.72 -2.67
N TRP A 108 -12.17 22.54 -2.38
CA TRP A 108 -13.40 22.02 -3.00
C TRP A 108 -14.42 21.53 -1.97
N VAL A 109 -14.72 22.38 -0.99
CA VAL A 109 -15.74 22.10 0.05
C VAL A 109 -17.10 21.86 -0.62
N GLY A 110 -17.76 20.74 -0.31
CA GLY A 110 -19.04 20.32 -0.89
C GLY A 110 -18.96 19.14 -1.87
N TYR A 111 -17.75 18.76 -2.30
CA TYR A 111 -17.51 17.62 -3.20
C TYR A 111 -17.10 16.34 -2.44
N GLU A 112 -17.68 16.12 -1.26
CA GLU A 112 -17.24 15.05 -0.35
C GLU A 112 -17.46 13.66 -0.95
N ASP A 113 -18.53 13.44 -1.71
CA ASP A 113 -18.79 12.16 -2.38
C ASP A 113 -17.65 11.80 -3.36
N PHE A 114 -17.29 12.72 -4.27
CA PHE A 114 -16.20 12.49 -5.21
C PHE A 114 -14.85 12.33 -4.50
N ARG A 115 -14.63 13.08 -3.41
CA ARG A 115 -13.43 12.95 -2.58
C ARG A 115 -13.30 11.55 -1.97
N GLN A 116 -14.41 10.94 -1.54
CA GLN A 116 -14.41 9.56 -1.03
C GLN A 116 -14.14 8.53 -2.14
N GLN A 117 -14.58 8.79 -3.37
CA GLN A 117 -14.21 7.95 -4.52
C GLN A 117 -12.70 8.02 -4.82
N VAL A 118 -12.10 9.21 -4.77
CA VAL A 118 -10.62 9.37 -4.88
C VAL A 118 -9.90 8.64 -3.75
N LYS A 119 -10.38 8.74 -2.50
CA LYS A 119 -9.84 7.98 -1.36
C LYS A 119 -9.87 6.48 -1.62
N THR A 120 -10.98 5.98 -2.17
CA THR A 120 -11.15 4.56 -2.47
C THR A 120 -10.14 4.09 -3.53
N LEU A 121 -9.91 4.92 -4.54
CA LEU A 121 -8.91 4.64 -5.58
C LEU A 121 -7.47 4.73 -5.05
N GLU A 122 -7.16 5.69 -4.17
CA GLU A 122 -5.88 5.79 -3.48
C GLU A 122 -5.60 4.51 -2.68
N LEU A 123 -6.56 4.08 -1.85
CA LEU A 123 -6.44 2.83 -1.07
C LEU A 123 -6.24 1.61 -1.97
N LYS A 124 -6.91 1.57 -3.14
CA LYS A 124 -6.71 0.49 -4.10
C LYS A 124 -5.29 0.51 -4.68
N ALA A 125 -4.76 1.69 -5.01
CA ALA A 125 -3.39 1.84 -5.50
C ALA A 125 -2.35 1.45 -4.43
N GLU A 126 -2.60 1.76 -3.15
CA GLU A 126 -1.78 1.31 -2.02
C GLU A 126 -1.85 -0.22 -1.83
N GLN A 127 -3.03 -0.84 -2.03
CA GLN A 127 -3.16 -2.30 -2.00
C GLN A 127 -2.28 -2.98 -3.08
N TYR A 128 -2.21 -2.41 -4.29
CA TYR A 128 -1.26 -2.86 -5.32
C TYR A 128 0.20 -2.67 -4.87
N ALA A 129 0.51 -1.54 -4.22
CA ALA A 129 1.85 -1.28 -3.68
C ALA A 129 2.28 -2.34 -2.66
N LEU A 130 1.41 -2.65 -1.69
CA LEU A 130 1.62 -3.72 -0.72
C LEU A 130 1.70 -5.11 -1.39
N GLY A 131 0.89 -5.37 -2.43
CA GLY A 131 0.98 -6.60 -3.21
C GLY A 131 2.34 -6.77 -3.91
N MET A 132 2.90 -5.70 -4.47
CA MET A 132 4.25 -5.74 -5.05
C MET A 132 5.32 -6.03 -3.98
N LEU A 133 5.22 -5.35 -2.83
CA LEU A 133 6.13 -5.56 -1.69
C LEU A 133 6.02 -6.98 -1.14
N TYR A 134 4.83 -7.56 -1.09
CA TYR A 134 4.60 -8.93 -0.66
C TYR A 134 5.34 -9.93 -1.56
N VAL A 135 5.23 -9.77 -2.89
CA VAL A 135 5.85 -10.67 -3.87
C VAL A 135 7.38 -10.63 -3.78
N SER A 136 7.99 -9.43 -3.69
CA SER A 136 9.44 -9.30 -3.53
C SER A 136 9.93 -9.84 -2.19
N SER A 137 9.12 -9.71 -1.14
CA SER A 137 9.42 -10.24 0.19
C SER A 137 9.35 -11.77 0.29
N HIS A 138 8.94 -12.50 -0.75
CA HIS A 138 8.94 -13.98 -0.72
C HIS A 138 10.23 -14.60 -1.24
N GLN A 139 11.13 -13.81 -1.82
CA GLN A 139 12.42 -14.33 -2.27
C GLN A 139 13.29 -14.64 -1.04
N GLU A 140 13.93 -15.82 -1.01
CA GLU A 140 14.76 -16.26 0.12
C GLU A 140 15.82 -15.23 0.44
N MET A 141 15.65 -14.53 1.56
CA MET A 141 16.64 -13.59 2.06
C MET A 141 17.49 -14.28 3.12
N LYS A 142 18.79 -14.38 2.86
CA LYS A 142 19.78 -14.77 3.88
C LYS A 142 20.01 -13.56 4.78
N GLY A 143 19.55 -13.63 6.02
CA GLY A 143 19.72 -12.55 6.99
C GLY A 143 19.52 -13.04 8.42
N GLU A 144 19.91 -12.20 9.37
CA GLU A 144 19.63 -12.38 10.80
C GLU A 144 18.12 -12.28 11.06
N ALA A 145 17.67 -12.77 12.22
CA ALA A 145 16.28 -12.62 12.64
C ALA A 145 15.92 -11.13 12.79
N GLY A 146 14.84 -10.71 12.15
CA GLY A 146 14.37 -9.32 12.24
C GLY A 146 13.57 -9.06 13.52
N SER A 147 13.58 -7.82 13.97
CA SER A 147 12.71 -7.29 15.02
C SER A 147 12.12 -5.96 14.57
N VAL A 148 11.08 -5.47 15.24
CA VAL A 148 10.44 -4.19 14.91
C VAL A 148 11.48 -3.06 14.90
N VAL A 149 12.26 -2.94 15.97
CA VAL A 149 13.30 -1.90 16.10
C VAL A 149 14.36 -2.07 15.01
N ALA A 150 14.89 -3.28 14.80
CA ALA A 150 15.93 -3.51 13.80
C ALA A 150 15.46 -3.16 12.38
N ASN A 151 14.24 -3.58 12.01
CA ASN A 151 13.70 -3.34 10.68
C ASN A 151 13.38 -1.84 10.46
N LEU A 152 12.84 -1.15 11.46
CA LEU A 152 12.57 0.28 11.37
C LEU A 152 13.86 1.11 11.34
N THR A 153 14.92 0.70 12.03
CA THR A 153 16.25 1.33 11.91
C THR A 153 16.77 1.27 10.47
N LEU A 154 16.73 0.09 9.84
CA LEU A 154 17.18 -0.07 8.45
C LEU A 154 16.33 0.74 7.47
N LEU A 155 15.01 0.83 7.72
CA LEU A 155 14.12 1.66 6.93
C LEU A 155 14.40 3.16 7.13
N ALA A 156 14.62 3.61 8.36
CA ALA A 156 14.92 4.99 8.73
C ALA A 156 16.19 5.49 8.01
N GLU A 157 17.27 4.71 8.05
CA GLU A 157 18.53 5.00 7.34
C GLU A 157 18.32 5.16 5.83
N ARG A 158 17.47 4.33 5.22
CA ARG A 158 17.18 4.34 3.79
C ARG A 158 16.27 5.48 3.34
N SER A 159 15.41 5.96 4.25
CA SER A 159 14.40 7.01 3.98
C SER A 159 14.84 8.39 4.46
N ASN A 160 16.01 8.49 5.12
CA ASN A 160 16.50 9.70 5.75
C ASN A 160 15.48 10.28 6.77
N VAL A 161 14.78 9.39 7.48
CA VAL A 161 13.89 9.71 8.59
C VAL A 161 14.63 9.38 9.89
N LEU A 162 14.50 10.22 10.91
CA LEU A 162 15.08 9.97 12.22
C LEU A 162 14.41 8.77 12.90
N LEU A 163 15.19 7.89 13.54
CA LEU A 163 14.63 6.70 14.19
C LEU A 163 13.64 7.07 15.30
N GLU A 164 13.90 8.17 16.01
CA GLU A 164 13.06 8.69 17.09
C GLU A 164 11.65 9.05 16.61
N ALA A 165 11.48 9.34 15.31
CA ALA A 165 10.16 9.56 14.74
C ALA A 165 9.27 8.31 14.82
N PHE A 166 9.87 7.12 14.92
CA PHE A 166 9.16 5.84 15.02
C PHE A 166 8.84 5.43 16.47
N ASP A 167 9.36 6.13 17.49
CA ASP A 167 9.20 5.72 18.90
C ASP A 167 7.74 5.49 19.28
N GLN A 168 6.86 6.41 18.88
CA GLN A 168 5.43 6.29 19.16
C GLN A 168 4.82 5.07 18.46
N LEU A 169 5.26 4.75 17.23
CA LEU A 169 4.78 3.57 16.51
C LEU A 169 5.28 2.28 17.16
N ILE A 170 6.55 2.24 17.57
CA ILE A 170 7.19 1.09 18.22
C ILE A 170 6.47 0.72 19.52
N LEU A 171 5.97 1.70 20.28
CA LEU A 171 5.22 1.44 21.51
C LEU A 171 3.83 0.83 21.28
N LEU A 172 3.30 0.93 20.07
CA LEU A 172 1.94 0.51 19.73
C LEU A 172 1.86 -0.88 19.08
N VAL A 173 2.98 -1.41 18.57
CA VAL A 173 3.05 -2.66 17.78
C VAL A 173 3.94 -3.70 18.45
#